data_AF-A0A0D2DX81-F1
#
_entry.id   AF-A0A0D2DX81-F1
#
_cell.length_a   1.000
_cell.length_b   1.000
_cell.length_c   1.000
_cell.angle_alpha   90.00
_cell.angle_beta   90.00
_cell.angle_gamma   90.00
#
_symmetry.space_group_name_H-M   'P 1'
#
loop_
_entity.id
_entity.type
_entity.pdbx_description
1 polymer ?
#
loop_
_entity_poly.entity_id
_entity_poly.type
_entity_poly.pdbx_seq_one_letter_code
_entity_poly.pdbx_strand_id
1 'polypeptide(L)'
;MSLAKQSYSTSITPLPGTFGLFDPPSPLGLHFLNLWGQNQSNHMHCRAIQQIIRSRSGLANAGIETPGFADALYQFDLLESAKTLTRPWMDMPSARWRFLTEKIASSREGLGRDVRDKFVQALPRTSDYTPFLDILSDMCVYCSWIQAVQDQMEPGSVAHELYTPLIRDLSVLRDTIEHRLLAYRCTGNSIEEQLCWAAALIFTHCVIYPLPNRQPLDILLDRLMASLGGLVVEHVDEGRPFLVWVSMIGAMACQPADQARTPFFSERLTTYAAAAGVSSWFQLRGLLGDFLWLDRACGMGGLTIWDRSSNPVTDLDGL
;
A
#
# COMPACT_ATOMS: atom_id res chain seq x y z
N MET A 1 -24.04 -30.93 -13.26
CA MET A 1 -22.80 -30.12 -13.27
C MET A 1 -23.19 -28.68 -13.46
N SER A 2 -23.08 -27.89 -12.39
CA SER A 2 -23.58 -26.52 -12.29
C SER A 2 -22.61 -25.55 -12.98
N LEU A 3 -22.94 -25.12 -14.20
CA LEU A 3 -22.44 -23.88 -14.77
C LEU A 3 -23.33 -22.75 -14.23
N ALA A 4 -23.00 -22.23 -13.05
CA ALA A 4 -23.73 -21.11 -12.47
C ALA A 4 -22.78 -20.07 -11.89
N LYS A 5 -22.96 -18.84 -12.39
CA LYS A 5 -22.51 -17.54 -11.87
C LYS A 5 -21.05 -17.15 -12.12
N GLN A 6 -20.78 -16.66 -13.33
CA GLN A 6 -19.79 -15.61 -13.58
C GLN A 6 -20.50 -14.40 -14.18
N SER A 7 -21.30 -13.72 -13.37
CA SER A 7 -21.74 -12.35 -13.67
C SER A 7 -20.70 -11.41 -13.07
N TYR A 8 -19.60 -11.18 -13.78
CA TYR A 8 -18.62 -10.17 -13.39
C TYR A 8 -19.20 -8.77 -13.68
N SER A 9 -19.21 -7.93 -12.66
CA SER A 9 -19.54 -6.52 -12.78
C SER A 9 -18.59 -5.87 -13.78
N THR A 10 -19.11 -5.26 -14.84
CA THR A 10 -18.35 -4.39 -15.76
C THR A 10 -18.16 -2.98 -15.21
N SER A 11 -18.40 -2.79 -13.91
CA SER A 11 -18.34 -1.48 -13.29
C SER A 11 -16.91 -0.96 -13.25
N ILE A 12 -16.70 0.18 -13.89
CA ILE A 12 -15.49 1.00 -13.84
C ILE A 12 -15.21 1.45 -12.39
N THR A 13 -16.23 1.44 -11.53
CA THR A 13 -16.10 1.74 -10.10
C THR A 13 -15.85 0.46 -9.29
N PRO A 14 -14.88 0.48 -8.36
CA PRO A 14 -14.70 -0.57 -7.36
C PRO A 14 -16.00 -0.81 -6.57
N LEU A 15 -16.20 -2.04 -6.10
CA LEU A 15 -17.35 -2.35 -5.24
C LEU A 15 -17.27 -1.55 -3.93
N PRO A 16 -18.40 -1.15 -3.32
CA PRO A 16 -18.41 -0.48 -2.03
C PRO A 16 -17.62 -1.27 -0.97
N GLY A 17 -16.77 -0.59 -0.20
CA GLY A 17 -15.98 -1.21 0.86
C GLY A 17 -14.79 -2.06 0.39
N THR A 18 -14.42 -2.02 -0.90
CA THR A 18 -13.23 -2.73 -1.42
C THR A 18 -11.95 -2.31 -0.71
N PHE A 19 -11.83 -1.03 -0.35
CA PHE A 19 -10.67 -0.46 0.32
C PHE A 19 -10.94 -0.12 1.80
N GLY A 20 -11.97 -0.70 2.41
CA GLY A 20 -12.38 -0.33 3.76
C GLY A 20 -12.78 1.14 3.86
N LEU A 21 -12.11 1.88 4.74
CA LEU A 21 -12.30 3.32 4.96
C LEU A 21 -11.28 4.20 4.23
N PHE A 22 -10.41 3.63 3.40
CA PHE A 22 -9.52 4.41 2.53
C PHE A 22 -10.28 4.97 1.33
N ASP A 23 -9.91 6.20 0.92
CA ASP A 23 -10.41 6.85 -0.30
C ASP A 23 -9.25 7.04 -1.31
N PRO A 24 -8.92 6.01 -2.11
CA PRO A 24 -7.71 6.06 -2.94
C PRO A 24 -7.71 7.27 -3.89
N PRO A 25 -6.56 7.95 -4.05
CA PRO A 25 -6.48 9.18 -4.83
C PRO A 25 -6.80 8.95 -6.31
N SER A 26 -7.53 9.88 -6.91
CA SER A 26 -7.73 9.93 -8.36
C SER A 26 -6.40 10.26 -9.07
N PRO A 27 -6.09 9.65 -10.24
CA PRO A 27 -6.94 8.74 -11.01
C PRO A 27 -6.70 7.25 -10.68
N LEU A 28 -7.75 6.57 -10.18
CA LEU A 28 -7.84 5.11 -10.03
C LEU A 28 -7.68 4.35 -11.36
N GLY A 29 -7.87 5.04 -12.48
CA GLY A 29 -7.85 4.48 -13.84
C GLY A 29 -6.46 4.38 -14.49
N LEU A 30 -5.38 4.76 -13.80
CA LEU A 30 -4.03 4.64 -14.35
C LEU A 30 -3.68 3.17 -14.63
N HIS A 31 -3.38 2.85 -15.89
CA HIS A 31 -3.23 1.49 -16.42
C HIS A 31 -4.49 0.61 -16.29
N PHE A 32 -5.69 1.21 -16.22
CA PHE A 32 -6.97 0.49 -16.10
C PHE A 32 -7.01 -0.49 -14.92
N LEU A 33 -6.34 -0.17 -13.79
CA LEU A 33 -6.34 -1.02 -12.60
C LEU A 33 -7.75 -1.30 -12.08
N ASN A 34 -8.63 -0.32 -12.19
CA ASN A 34 -10.04 -0.44 -11.86
C ASN A 34 -10.77 -1.55 -12.64
N LEU A 35 -10.35 -1.82 -13.88
CA LEU A 35 -10.90 -2.88 -14.74
C LEU A 35 -10.13 -4.19 -14.55
N TRP A 36 -8.82 -4.17 -14.75
CA TRP A 36 -8.02 -5.39 -14.77
C TRP A 36 -7.81 -5.98 -13.37
N GLY A 37 -7.85 -5.16 -12.32
CA GLY A 37 -7.71 -5.59 -10.95
C GLY A 37 -8.85 -6.47 -10.44
N GLN A 38 -10.06 -6.32 -11.00
CA GLN A 38 -11.23 -7.12 -10.63
C GLN A 38 -11.23 -8.49 -11.33
N ASN A 39 -10.60 -8.58 -12.51
CA ASN A 39 -10.64 -9.78 -13.33
C ASN A 39 -9.68 -10.84 -12.81
N GLN A 40 -10.13 -12.09 -12.71
CA GLN A 40 -9.23 -13.22 -12.45
C GLN A 40 -8.55 -13.64 -13.75
N SER A 41 -7.23 -13.66 -13.78
CA SER A 41 -6.51 -14.24 -14.91
C SER A 41 -6.49 -15.76 -14.80
N ASN A 42 -6.60 -16.44 -15.94
CA ASN A 42 -6.48 -17.89 -15.97
C ASN A 42 -5.00 -18.28 -15.82
N HIS A 43 -4.67 -18.92 -14.68
CA HIS A 43 -3.31 -19.34 -14.35
C HIS A 43 -2.65 -20.23 -15.43
N MET A 44 -3.44 -21.00 -16.20
CA MET A 44 -2.92 -21.80 -17.31
C MET A 44 -2.36 -20.94 -18.44
N HIS A 45 -3.03 -19.83 -18.77
CA HIS A 45 -2.55 -18.89 -19.79
C HIS A 45 -1.30 -18.14 -19.31
N CYS A 46 -1.29 -17.67 -18.06
CA CYS A 46 -0.11 -17.03 -17.46
C CYS A 46 1.10 -17.97 -17.50
N ARG A 47 0.92 -19.24 -17.11
CA ARG A 47 1.99 -20.25 -17.13
C ARG A 47 2.45 -20.58 -18.54
N ALA A 48 1.55 -20.68 -19.52
CA ALA A 48 1.92 -20.92 -20.91
C ALA A 48 2.76 -19.77 -21.48
N ILE A 49 2.38 -18.51 -21.22
CA ILE A 49 3.14 -17.33 -21.65
C ILE A 49 4.54 -17.34 -21.03
N GLN A 50 4.65 -17.60 -19.72
CA GLN A 50 5.94 -17.73 -19.04
C GLN A 50 6.82 -18.82 -19.67
N GLN A 51 6.23 -19.98 -20.00
CA GLN A 51 6.96 -21.09 -20.64
C GLN A 51 7.46 -20.72 -22.03
N ILE A 52 6.65 -20.03 -22.84
CA ILE A 52 7.04 -19.56 -24.19
C ILE A 52 8.21 -18.57 -24.10
N ILE A 53 8.19 -17.65 -23.14
CA ILE A 53 9.27 -16.67 -22.97
C ILE A 53 10.55 -17.36 -22.50
N ARG A 54 10.44 -18.27 -21.52
CA ARG A 54 11.59 -19.02 -21.00
C ARG A 54 12.21 -19.94 -22.06
N SER A 55 11.40 -20.59 -22.89
CA SER A 55 11.91 -21.48 -23.96
C SER A 55 12.68 -20.73 -25.04
N ARG A 56 12.52 -19.40 -25.11
CA ARG A 56 13.28 -18.53 -26.02
C ARG A 56 14.40 -17.73 -25.33
N SER A 57 14.87 -18.18 -24.16
CA SER A 57 15.94 -17.52 -23.39
C SER A 57 15.60 -16.09 -22.94
N GLY A 58 14.32 -15.80 -22.68
CA GLY A 58 13.83 -14.51 -22.20
C GLY A 58 13.34 -13.57 -23.31
N LEU A 59 12.72 -12.46 -22.91
CA LEU A 59 12.07 -11.52 -23.83
C LEU A 59 13.03 -10.92 -24.87
N ALA A 60 14.25 -10.56 -24.47
CA ALA A 60 15.26 -9.99 -25.37
C ALA A 60 15.68 -10.98 -26.47
N ASN A 61 15.72 -12.27 -26.16
CA ASN A 61 16.13 -13.34 -27.08
C ASN A 61 14.93 -13.99 -27.81
N ALA A 62 13.70 -13.60 -27.45
CA ALA A 62 12.48 -14.18 -28.00
C ALA A 62 12.14 -13.70 -29.42
N GLY A 63 12.93 -12.77 -29.99
CA GLY A 63 12.68 -12.18 -31.31
C GLY A 63 11.35 -11.42 -31.38
N ILE A 64 10.85 -10.95 -30.23
CA ILE A 64 9.59 -10.21 -30.17
C ILE A 64 9.89 -8.73 -30.38
N GLU A 65 9.69 -8.26 -31.59
CA GLU A 65 9.93 -6.86 -31.99
C GLU A 65 8.74 -5.94 -31.70
N THR A 66 7.61 -6.50 -31.27
CA THR A 66 6.36 -5.75 -31.05
C THR A 66 6.57 -4.65 -30.01
N PRO A 67 6.49 -3.36 -30.39
CA PRO A 67 6.70 -2.25 -29.46
C PRO A 67 5.70 -2.29 -28.30
N GLY A 68 6.18 -2.07 -27.07
CA GLY A 68 5.35 -2.07 -25.87
C GLY A 68 4.90 -3.44 -25.36
N PHE A 69 5.19 -4.54 -26.06
CA PHE A 69 4.80 -5.89 -25.60
C PHE A 69 5.48 -6.28 -24.29
N ALA A 70 6.77 -5.96 -24.14
CA ALA A 70 7.51 -6.22 -22.89
C ALA A 70 6.93 -5.42 -21.72
N ASP A 71 6.54 -4.16 -21.95
CA ASP A 71 5.92 -3.31 -20.92
C ASP A 71 4.52 -3.83 -20.54
N ALA A 72 3.73 -4.26 -21.52
CA ALA A 72 2.43 -4.86 -21.27
C ALA A 72 2.55 -6.15 -20.45
N LEU A 73 3.48 -7.04 -20.81
CA LEU A 73 3.75 -8.26 -20.05
C LEU A 73 4.21 -7.97 -18.62
N TYR A 74 5.10 -6.99 -18.45
CA TYR A 74 5.53 -6.56 -17.13
C TYR A 74 4.34 -6.07 -16.29
N GLN A 75 3.43 -5.28 -16.87
CA GLN A 75 2.23 -4.81 -16.17
C GLN A 75 1.29 -5.96 -15.80
N PHE A 76 1.09 -6.94 -16.70
CA PHE A 76 0.29 -8.13 -16.39
C PHE A 76 0.92 -8.98 -15.28
N ASP A 77 2.24 -9.21 -15.34
CA ASP A 77 2.95 -9.91 -14.27
C ASP A 77 2.79 -9.21 -12.92
N LEU A 78 3.03 -7.89 -12.89
CA LEU A 78 2.91 -7.10 -11.67
C LEU A 78 1.49 -7.15 -11.10
N LEU A 79 0.48 -7.01 -11.96
CA LEU A 79 -0.92 -7.04 -11.54
C LEU A 79 -1.33 -8.40 -10.95
N GLU A 80 -0.94 -9.50 -11.60
CA GLU A 80 -1.22 -10.84 -11.09
C GLU A 80 -0.45 -11.16 -9.81
N SER A 81 0.78 -10.67 -9.73
CA SER A 81 1.60 -10.75 -8.52
C SER A 81 0.95 -10.00 -7.35
N ALA A 82 0.41 -8.81 -7.58
CA ALA A 82 -0.34 -8.04 -6.59
C ALA A 82 -1.60 -8.79 -6.10
N LYS A 83 -2.39 -9.35 -7.03
CA LYS A 83 -3.60 -10.14 -6.72
C LYS A 83 -3.33 -11.44 -5.96
N THR A 84 -2.11 -11.95 -6.02
CA THR A 84 -1.74 -13.23 -5.39
C THR A 84 -0.75 -13.05 -4.24
N LEU A 85 -0.30 -11.81 -3.98
CA LEU A 85 0.78 -11.48 -3.06
C LEU A 85 2.05 -12.32 -3.32
N THR A 86 2.34 -12.56 -4.59
CA THR A 86 3.54 -13.29 -5.01
C THR A 86 4.58 -12.34 -5.59
N ARG A 87 5.82 -12.80 -5.67
CA ARG A 87 6.89 -12.02 -6.29
C ARG A 87 6.72 -12.02 -7.82
N PRO A 88 6.79 -10.85 -8.48
CA PRO A 88 6.87 -10.77 -9.94
C PRO A 88 7.97 -11.67 -10.50
N TRP A 89 7.66 -12.43 -11.55
CA TRP A 89 8.63 -13.33 -12.16
C TRP A 89 9.50 -12.64 -13.20
N MET A 90 9.05 -11.50 -13.74
CA MET A 90 9.85 -10.62 -14.57
C MET A 90 10.68 -9.71 -13.68
N ASP A 91 11.95 -9.50 -14.04
CA ASP A 91 12.75 -8.45 -13.41
C ASP A 91 12.24 -7.07 -13.83
N MET A 92 12.44 -6.09 -12.94
CA MET A 92 12.08 -4.71 -13.24
C MET A 92 12.88 -4.18 -14.45
N PRO A 93 12.21 -3.62 -15.48
CA PRO A 93 12.88 -3.03 -16.64
C PRO A 93 13.91 -1.96 -16.26
N SER A 94 15.06 -1.95 -16.95
CA SER A 94 16.15 -1.01 -16.71
C SER A 94 15.73 0.46 -16.81
N ALA A 95 14.77 0.78 -17.67
CA ALA A 95 14.23 2.13 -17.79
C ALA A 95 13.55 2.62 -16.49
N ARG A 96 12.92 1.72 -15.72
CA ARG A 96 12.30 2.03 -14.42
C ARG A 96 13.36 2.19 -13.33
N TRP A 97 14.42 1.37 -13.35
CA TRP A 97 15.58 1.56 -12.48
C TRP A 97 16.22 2.93 -12.69
N ARG A 98 16.49 3.29 -13.95
CA ARG A 98 17.04 4.59 -14.30
C ARG A 98 16.15 5.74 -13.82
N PHE A 99 14.83 5.61 -13.96
CA PHE A 99 13.89 6.58 -13.43
C PHE A 99 14.04 6.79 -11.92
N LEU A 100 14.18 5.71 -11.11
CA LEU A 100 14.42 5.86 -9.68
C LEU A 100 15.73 6.60 -9.38
N THR A 101 16.82 6.18 -10.02
CA THR A 101 18.16 6.71 -9.75
C THR A 101 18.31 8.17 -10.19
N GLU A 102 17.73 8.55 -11.33
CA GLU A 102 17.93 9.88 -11.92
C GLU A 102 16.88 10.90 -11.46
N LYS A 103 15.61 10.50 -11.28
CA LYS A 103 14.51 11.43 -10.96
C LYS A 103 14.06 11.39 -9.51
N ILE A 104 14.08 10.22 -8.88
CA ILE A 104 13.52 10.05 -7.52
C ILE A 104 14.57 10.26 -6.44
N ALA A 105 15.85 9.91 -6.71
CA ALA A 105 16.93 10.04 -5.75
C ALA A 105 17.03 11.44 -5.11
N SER A 106 16.95 12.50 -5.91
CA SER A 106 16.96 13.88 -5.40
C SER A 106 15.75 14.22 -4.53
N SER A 107 14.57 13.66 -4.84
CA SER A 107 13.36 13.86 -4.01
C SER A 107 13.44 13.12 -2.68
N ARG A 108 14.19 12.01 -2.60
CA ARG A 108 14.41 11.28 -1.34
C ARG A 108 15.27 12.06 -0.34
N GLU A 109 16.25 12.82 -0.82
CA GLU A 109 17.25 13.48 0.05
C GLU A 109 16.65 14.53 0.98
N GLY A 110 15.54 15.15 0.58
CA GLY A 110 14.75 16.06 1.41
C GLY A 110 13.61 15.33 2.13
N LEU A 111 12.52 15.07 1.41
CA LEU A 111 11.25 14.59 1.97
C LEU A 111 11.32 13.15 2.52
N GLY A 112 12.08 12.29 1.85
CA GLY A 112 12.17 10.87 2.22
C GLY A 112 13.03 10.61 3.46
N ARG A 113 13.86 11.58 3.88
CA ARG A 113 14.82 11.45 4.99
C ARG A 113 14.12 11.42 6.34
N ASP A 114 13.21 12.36 6.59
CA ASP A 114 12.54 12.49 7.89
C ASP A 114 11.68 11.25 8.21
N VAL A 115 10.90 10.77 7.23
CA VAL A 115 10.09 9.54 7.39
C VAL A 115 10.98 8.30 7.50
N ARG A 116 12.08 8.25 6.74
CA ARG A 116 13.07 7.16 6.87
C ARG A 116 13.62 7.08 8.28
N ASP A 117 13.95 8.22 8.90
CA ASP A 117 14.48 8.25 10.26
C ASP A 117 13.46 7.73 11.28
N LYS A 118 12.17 7.99 11.07
CA LYS A 118 11.07 7.45 11.91
C LYS A 118 10.94 5.93 11.79
N PHE A 119 11.02 5.38 10.57
CA PHE A 119 11.03 3.93 10.37
C PHE A 119 12.31 3.28 10.89
N VAL A 120 13.47 3.94 10.81
CA VAL A 120 14.74 3.45 11.39
C VAL A 120 14.65 3.37 12.91
N GLN A 121 13.95 4.30 13.56
CA GLN A 121 13.71 4.25 15.01
C GLN A 121 12.75 3.11 15.39
N ALA A 122 11.78 2.81 14.51
CA ALA A 122 10.79 1.76 14.74
C ALA A 122 11.31 0.33 14.50
N LEU A 123 12.29 0.16 13.60
CA LEU A 123 12.81 -1.14 13.21
C LEU A 123 14.07 -1.54 14.02
N PRO A 124 14.25 -2.84 14.36
CA PRO A 124 15.41 -3.29 15.14
C PRO A 124 16.75 -3.05 14.45
N ARG A 125 17.76 -2.50 15.14
CA ARG A 125 19.07 -2.20 14.51
C ARG A 125 19.93 -3.42 14.11
N THR A 126 19.35 -4.62 14.10
CA THR A 126 20.05 -5.90 13.91
C THR A 126 20.24 -6.29 12.45
N SER A 127 19.53 -5.65 11.52
CA SER A 127 19.56 -6.01 10.09
C SER A 127 19.73 -4.77 9.20
N ASP A 128 20.24 -4.99 7.99
CA ASP A 128 20.28 -3.95 6.96
C ASP A 128 18.93 -3.85 6.25
N TYR A 129 18.10 -2.90 6.68
CA TYR A 129 16.82 -2.60 6.05
C TYR A 129 16.92 -1.55 4.95
N THR A 130 18.12 -1.17 4.50
CA THR A 130 18.30 -0.11 3.49
C THR A 130 17.44 -0.31 2.25
N PRO A 131 17.35 -1.53 1.65
CA PRO A 131 16.48 -1.74 0.49
C PRO A 131 15.00 -1.49 0.77
N PHE A 132 14.54 -1.77 1.99
CA PHE A 132 13.15 -1.58 2.39
C PHE A 132 12.85 -0.12 2.72
N LEU A 133 13.73 0.53 3.48
CA LEU A 133 13.65 1.95 3.79
C LEU A 133 13.61 2.79 2.51
N ASP A 134 14.39 2.43 1.50
CA ASP A 134 14.34 3.07 0.19
C ASP A 134 12.98 2.91 -0.52
N ILE A 135 12.26 1.81 -0.26
CA ILE A 135 10.90 1.62 -0.80
C ILE A 135 9.92 2.53 -0.04
N LEU A 136 10.02 2.59 1.29
CA LEU A 136 9.19 3.46 2.12
C LEU A 136 9.39 4.94 1.76
N SER A 137 10.63 5.37 1.53
CA SER A 137 10.92 6.72 1.04
C SER A 137 10.31 6.99 -0.34
N ASP A 138 10.32 6.02 -1.26
CA ASP A 138 9.64 6.16 -2.56
C ASP A 138 8.12 6.33 -2.40
N MET A 139 7.51 5.62 -1.45
CA MET A 139 6.10 5.76 -1.13
C MET A 139 5.77 7.18 -0.63
N CYS A 140 6.61 7.77 0.22
CA CYS A 140 6.46 9.16 0.65
C CYS A 140 6.57 10.14 -0.52
N VAL A 141 7.57 9.96 -1.40
CA VAL A 141 7.71 10.79 -2.60
C VAL A 141 6.45 10.70 -3.46
N TYR A 142 5.91 9.49 -3.66
CA TYR A 142 4.65 9.30 -4.39
C TYR A 142 3.48 10.05 -3.73
N CYS A 143 3.31 9.96 -2.41
CA CYS A 143 2.24 10.66 -1.69
C CYS A 143 2.34 12.18 -1.87
N SER A 144 3.53 12.77 -1.76
CA SER A 144 3.71 14.21 -1.96
C SER A 144 3.54 14.64 -3.41
N TRP A 145 3.93 13.79 -4.37
CA TRP A 145 3.66 14.02 -5.79
C TRP A 145 2.16 14.05 -6.10
N ILE A 146 1.39 13.13 -5.51
CA ILE A 146 -0.07 13.13 -5.63
C ILE A 146 -0.66 14.39 -5.01
N GLN A 147 -0.20 14.78 -3.82
CA GLN A 147 -0.67 15.99 -3.15
C GLN A 147 -0.40 17.24 -4.01
N ALA A 148 0.82 17.38 -4.55
CA ALA A 148 1.18 18.50 -5.42
C ALA A 148 0.33 18.57 -6.70
N VAL A 149 0.06 17.44 -7.34
CA VAL A 149 -0.82 17.39 -8.53
C VAL A 149 -2.25 17.80 -8.16
N GLN A 150 -2.74 17.37 -6.99
CA GLN A 150 -4.09 17.67 -6.55
C GLN A 150 -4.26 19.14 -6.15
N ASP A 151 -3.30 19.72 -5.44
CA ASP A 151 -3.32 21.13 -5.04
C ASP A 151 -3.33 22.07 -6.26
N GLN A 152 -2.81 21.62 -7.41
CA GLN A 152 -2.86 22.36 -8.68
C GLN A 152 -4.22 22.25 -9.40
N MET A 153 -4.99 21.19 -9.12
CA MET A 153 -6.33 21.01 -9.70
C MET A 153 -7.40 21.81 -8.95
N GLU A 154 -7.11 22.32 -7.75
CA GLU A 154 -8.03 23.14 -6.97
C GLU A 154 -8.16 24.57 -7.56
N PRO A 155 -9.39 25.06 -7.82
CA PRO A 155 -9.61 26.36 -8.45
C PRO A 155 -9.18 27.50 -7.52
N GLY A 156 -8.21 28.32 -7.97
CA GLY A 156 -7.67 29.46 -7.21
C GLY A 156 -6.27 29.24 -6.62
N SER A 157 -5.66 28.07 -6.87
CA SER A 157 -4.31 27.76 -6.41
C SER A 157 -3.25 28.63 -7.11
N VAL A 158 -2.53 29.46 -6.33
CA VAL A 158 -1.34 30.18 -6.77
C VAL A 158 -0.15 29.24 -6.59
N ALA A 159 -0.07 28.21 -7.44
CA ALA A 159 0.97 27.19 -7.30
C ALA A 159 2.37 27.85 -7.38
N HIS A 160 3.13 27.74 -6.28
CA HIS A 160 4.56 28.01 -6.27
C HIS A 160 5.25 27.01 -7.20
N GLU A 161 6.36 27.44 -7.82
CA GLU A 161 7.15 26.76 -8.86
C GLU A 161 7.81 25.43 -8.42
N LEU A 162 7.09 24.52 -7.75
CA LEU A 162 7.55 23.16 -7.53
C LEU A 162 7.31 22.31 -8.78
N TYR A 163 8.27 21.44 -9.06
CA TYR A 163 8.21 20.43 -10.12
C TYR A 163 6.90 19.63 -10.03
N THR A 164 6.02 19.77 -11.03
CA THR A 164 4.83 18.94 -11.18
C THR A 164 5.22 17.63 -11.88
N PRO A 165 5.05 16.46 -11.24
CA PRO A 165 5.32 15.19 -11.89
C PRO A 165 4.28 14.93 -12.99
N LEU A 166 4.74 14.41 -14.13
CA LEU A 166 3.83 13.97 -15.19
C LEU A 166 3.03 12.74 -14.72
N ILE A 167 1.81 12.57 -15.22
CA ILE A 167 0.97 11.38 -14.96
C ILE A 167 1.73 10.07 -15.24
N ARG A 168 2.58 10.06 -16.28
CA ARG A 168 3.45 8.92 -16.60
C ARG A 168 4.46 8.64 -15.49
N ASP A 169 5.06 9.67 -14.90
CA ASP A 169 6.05 9.53 -13.83
C ASP A 169 5.38 8.95 -12.57
N LEU A 170 4.15 9.38 -12.25
CA LEU A 170 3.33 8.78 -11.19
C LEU A 170 3.08 7.29 -11.43
N SER A 171 2.63 6.91 -12.63
CA SER A 171 2.40 5.50 -12.98
C SER A 171 3.67 4.65 -12.88
N VAL A 172 4.81 5.18 -13.33
CA VAL A 172 6.09 4.47 -13.26
C VAL A 172 6.52 4.27 -11.81
N LEU A 173 6.46 5.30 -10.97
CA LEU A 173 6.82 5.22 -9.56
C LEU A 173 5.92 4.24 -8.81
N ARG A 174 4.61 4.35 -9.00
CA ARG A 174 3.60 3.48 -8.40
C ARG A 174 3.87 2.00 -8.67
N ASP A 175 3.99 1.63 -9.94
CA ASP A 175 4.26 0.25 -10.36
C ASP A 175 5.63 -0.25 -9.83
N THR A 176 6.60 0.67 -9.69
CA THR A 176 7.94 0.34 -9.17
C THR A 176 7.90 0.06 -7.67
N ILE A 177 7.15 0.85 -6.91
CA ILE A 177 6.89 0.61 -5.48
C ILE A 177 6.26 -0.78 -5.30
N GLU A 178 5.16 -1.07 -6.01
CA GLU A 178 4.46 -2.37 -5.92
C GLU A 178 5.41 -3.53 -6.24
N HIS A 179 6.19 -3.41 -7.33
CA HIS A 179 7.14 -4.44 -7.72
C HIS A 179 8.18 -4.69 -6.62
N ARG A 180 8.78 -3.61 -6.10
CA ARG A 180 9.83 -3.72 -5.08
C ARG A 180 9.28 -4.28 -3.77
N LEU A 181 8.07 -3.90 -3.34
CA LEU A 181 7.42 -4.45 -2.14
C LEU A 181 7.11 -5.95 -2.26
N LEU A 182 6.57 -6.39 -3.40
CA LEU A 182 6.27 -7.81 -3.64
C LEU A 182 7.55 -8.66 -3.80
N ALA A 183 8.60 -8.07 -4.38
CA ALA A 183 9.90 -8.70 -4.53
C ALA A 183 10.71 -8.71 -3.22
N TYR A 184 10.40 -7.81 -2.28
CA TYR A 184 11.07 -7.72 -0.99
C TYR A 184 10.98 -9.02 -0.20
N ARG A 185 12.02 -9.29 0.58
CA ARG A 185 12.10 -10.45 1.48
C ARG A 185 12.51 -9.93 2.84
N CYS A 186 11.67 -10.15 3.84
CA CYS A 186 11.99 -9.78 5.21
C CYS A 186 13.31 -10.46 5.61
N THR A 187 14.18 -9.68 6.24
CA THR A 187 15.52 -10.08 6.64
C THR A 187 15.46 -10.73 8.02
N GLY A 188 15.21 -12.04 8.03
CA GLY A 188 15.11 -12.83 9.25
C GLY A 188 13.69 -12.87 9.83
N ASN A 189 13.59 -12.99 11.16
CA ASN A 189 12.33 -13.21 11.87
C ASN A 189 11.85 -11.99 12.67
N SER A 190 12.25 -10.76 12.28
CA SER A 190 11.76 -9.55 12.97
C SER A 190 10.26 -9.39 12.76
N ILE A 191 9.52 -9.28 13.87
CA ILE A 191 8.07 -9.08 13.84
C ILE A 191 7.76 -7.66 13.36
N GLU A 192 8.55 -6.68 13.79
CA GLU A 192 8.42 -5.27 13.41
C GLU A 192 8.59 -5.07 11.90
N GLU A 193 9.57 -5.73 11.29
CA GLU A 193 9.77 -5.72 9.84
C GLU A 193 8.57 -6.33 9.11
N GLN A 194 8.06 -7.47 9.58
CA GLN A 194 6.88 -8.12 9.01
C GLN A 194 5.61 -7.25 9.14
N LEU A 195 5.44 -6.58 10.29
CA LEU A 195 4.37 -5.63 10.52
C LEU A 195 4.47 -4.44 9.58
N CYS A 196 5.66 -3.86 9.46
CA CYS A 196 5.90 -2.72 8.58
C CYS A 196 5.66 -3.10 7.12
N TRP A 197 6.13 -4.26 6.69
CA TRP A 197 5.94 -4.76 5.33
C TRP A 197 4.46 -5.03 5.03
N ALA A 198 3.74 -5.70 5.92
CA ALA A 198 2.31 -5.96 5.74
C ALA A 198 1.49 -4.67 5.73
N ALA A 199 1.75 -3.73 6.65
CA ALA A 199 1.10 -2.43 6.68
C ALA A 199 1.42 -1.58 5.44
N ALA A 200 2.67 -1.59 4.96
CA ALA A 200 3.06 -0.91 3.73
C ALA A 200 2.38 -1.50 2.49
N LEU A 201 2.22 -2.83 2.41
CA LEU A 201 1.45 -3.47 1.33
C LEU A 201 -0.05 -3.14 1.42
N ILE A 202 -0.64 -3.13 2.61
CA ILE A 202 -2.03 -2.68 2.82
C ILE A 202 -2.19 -1.25 2.32
N PHE A 203 -1.32 -0.34 2.76
CA PHE A 203 -1.32 1.05 2.31
C PHE A 203 -1.16 1.14 0.79
N THR A 204 -0.28 0.33 0.20
CA THR A 204 -0.09 0.30 -1.24
C THR A 204 -1.36 -0.15 -1.96
N HIS A 205 -1.98 -1.25 -1.54
CA HIS A 205 -3.20 -1.79 -2.17
C HIS A 205 -4.45 -0.95 -1.94
N CYS A 206 -4.43 -0.04 -0.96
CA CYS A 206 -5.53 0.86 -0.64
C CYS A 206 -5.30 2.30 -1.13
N VAL A 207 -4.06 2.73 -1.42
CA VAL A 207 -3.73 4.14 -1.70
C VAL A 207 -2.85 4.30 -2.94
N ILE A 208 -1.70 3.61 -3.01
CA ILE A 208 -0.70 3.84 -4.08
C ILE A 208 -1.09 3.08 -5.34
N TYR A 209 -1.26 1.76 -5.22
CA TYR A 209 -1.70 0.83 -6.25
C TYR A 209 -3.08 0.26 -5.86
N PRO A 210 -4.16 1.07 -5.95
CA PRO A 210 -5.48 0.66 -5.46
C PRO A 210 -6.01 -0.52 -6.26
N LEU A 211 -5.89 -1.72 -5.69
CA LEU A 211 -6.25 -2.96 -6.34
C LEU A 211 -7.69 -3.33 -5.98
N PRO A 212 -8.65 -3.31 -6.93
CA PRO A 212 -10.05 -3.60 -6.65
C PRO A 212 -10.31 -5.12 -6.49
N ASN A 213 -9.47 -5.81 -5.73
CA ASN A 213 -9.60 -7.20 -5.33
C ASN A 213 -9.37 -7.29 -3.81
N ARG A 214 -10.38 -7.72 -3.07
CA ARG A 214 -10.34 -7.72 -1.60
C ARG A 214 -9.49 -8.85 -1.01
N GLN A 215 -9.31 -9.95 -1.75
CA GLN A 215 -8.66 -11.16 -1.25
C GLN A 215 -7.20 -10.95 -0.79
N PRO A 216 -6.32 -10.25 -1.54
CA PRO A 216 -5.00 -9.88 -1.06
C PRO A 216 -5.04 -9.11 0.26
N LEU A 217 -5.93 -8.14 0.35
CA LEU A 217 -6.07 -7.29 1.53
C LEU A 217 -6.51 -8.12 2.75
N ASP A 218 -7.38 -9.12 2.57
CA ASP A 218 -7.77 -10.03 3.66
C ASP A 218 -6.59 -10.87 4.17
N ILE A 219 -5.79 -11.43 3.26
CA ILE A 219 -4.59 -12.19 3.61
C ILE A 219 -3.59 -11.32 4.39
N LEU A 220 -3.41 -10.06 3.96
CA LEU A 220 -2.52 -9.12 4.64
C LEU A 220 -3.03 -8.73 6.02
N LEU A 221 -4.33 -8.48 6.17
CA LEU A 221 -4.94 -8.18 7.46
C LEU A 221 -4.81 -9.34 8.45
N ASP A 222 -5.01 -10.57 8.00
CA ASP A 222 -4.87 -11.76 8.85
C ASP A 222 -3.41 -11.93 9.31
N ARG A 223 -2.44 -11.69 8.42
CA ARG A 223 -1.00 -11.67 8.76
C ARG A 223 -0.65 -10.57 9.74
N LEU A 224 -1.19 -9.36 9.53
CA LEU A 224 -0.94 -8.21 10.39
C LEU A 224 -1.52 -8.43 11.79
N MET A 225 -2.75 -8.94 11.87
CA MET A 225 -3.42 -9.29 13.12
C MET A 225 -2.66 -10.38 13.88
N ALA A 226 -2.23 -11.46 13.21
CA ALA A 226 -1.44 -12.52 13.82
C ALA A 226 -0.10 -12.00 14.38
N SER A 227 0.58 -11.14 13.62
CA SER A 227 1.87 -10.57 14.01
C SER A 227 1.74 -9.59 15.19
N LEU A 228 0.72 -8.72 15.18
CA LEU A 228 0.41 -7.82 16.30
C LEU A 228 -0.02 -8.60 17.55
N GLY A 229 -0.78 -9.68 17.38
CA GLY A 229 -1.25 -10.51 18.49
C GLY A 229 -0.11 -11.25 19.21
N GLY A 230 0.98 -11.53 18.49
CA GLY A 230 2.19 -12.14 19.05
C GLY A 230 3.14 -11.18 19.77
N LEU A 231 2.92 -9.86 19.67
CA LEU A 231 3.78 -8.87 20.35
C LEU A 231 3.47 -8.80 21.84
N VAL A 232 4.48 -9.07 22.66
CA VAL A 232 4.45 -8.82 24.11
C VAL A 232 4.77 -7.34 24.33
N VAL A 233 3.77 -6.56 24.72
CA VAL A 233 3.85 -5.09 24.92
C VAL A 233 4.58 -4.75 26.23
N GLU A 234 5.72 -5.36 26.50
CA GLU A 234 6.44 -5.15 27.76
C GLU A 234 7.57 -4.13 27.64
N HIS A 235 8.11 -3.85 26.45
CA HIS A 235 9.28 -2.99 26.33
C HIS A 235 9.24 -2.06 25.10
N VAL A 236 9.60 -0.79 25.36
CA VAL A 236 10.01 0.30 24.46
C VAL A 236 8.95 1.37 24.13
N ASP A 237 9.06 2.53 24.79
CA ASP A 237 8.34 3.78 24.50
C ASP A 237 8.52 4.24 23.03
N GLU A 238 9.70 4.03 22.44
CA GLU A 238 10.08 4.51 21.10
C GLU A 238 9.33 3.83 19.95
N GLY A 239 8.84 2.59 20.14
CA GLY A 239 8.10 1.84 19.11
C GLY A 239 6.60 2.13 19.05
N ARG A 240 6.06 2.88 20.02
CA ARG A 240 4.60 3.11 20.12
C ARG A 240 4.02 3.90 18.95
N PRO A 241 4.64 4.97 18.44
CA PRO A 241 4.12 5.69 17.28
C PRO A 241 3.97 4.79 16.05
N PHE A 242 4.93 3.87 15.86
CA PHE A 242 4.86 2.88 14.79
C PHE A 242 3.69 1.91 14.97
N LEU A 243 3.47 1.39 16.18
CA LEU A 243 2.34 0.49 16.46
C LEU A 243 0.98 1.19 16.34
N VAL A 244 0.90 2.48 16.66
CA VAL A 244 -0.28 3.32 16.39
C VAL A 244 -0.53 3.40 14.89
N TRP A 245 0.50 3.70 14.09
CA TRP A 245 0.38 3.74 12.63
C TRP A 245 -0.07 2.39 12.06
N VAL A 246 0.59 1.28 12.45
CA VAL A 246 0.22 -0.07 12.00
C VAL A 246 -1.24 -0.41 12.36
N SER A 247 -1.65 -0.10 13.59
CA SER A 247 -3.03 -0.38 14.05
C SER A 247 -4.06 0.45 13.31
N MET A 248 -3.76 1.73 13.03
CA MET A 248 -4.62 2.59 12.21
C MET A 248 -4.78 2.05 10.79
N ILE A 249 -3.68 1.67 10.13
CA ILE A 249 -3.73 1.08 8.78
C ILE A 249 -4.58 -0.19 8.77
N GLY A 250 -4.40 -1.08 9.74
CA GLY A 250 -5.22 -2.29 9.89
C GLY A 250 -6.70 -1.99 10.12
N ALA A 251 -7.02 -1.08 11.04
CA ALA A 251 -8.39 -0.70 11.35
C ALA A 251 -9.11 -0.08 10.13
N MET A 252 -8.42 0.80 9.40
CA MET A 252 -8.98 1.43 8.20
C MET A 252 -9.21 0.45 7.05
N ALA A 253 -8.36 -0.57 6.91
CA ALA A 253 -8.50 -1.57 5.86
C ALA A 253 -9.62 -2.60 6.13
N CYS A 254 -10.10 -2.71 7.37
CA CYS A 254 -11.20 -3.60 7.72
C CYS A 254 -12.51 -3.20 7.01
N GLN A 255 -13.34 -4.21 6.73
CA GLN A 255 -14.71 -3.94 6.29
C GLN A 255 -15.58 -3.60 7.51
N PRO A 256 -16.59 -2.72 7.38
CA PRO A 256 -17.48 -2.38 8.50
C PRO A 256 -18.20 -3.59 9.13
N ALA A 257 -18.45 -4.64 8.34
CA ALA A 257 -19.10 -5.87 8.80
C ALA A 257 -18.13 -6.86 9.48
N ASP A 258 -16.84 -6.53 9.55
CA ASP A 258 -15.83 -7.42 10.10
C ASP A 258 -15.83 -7.38 11.63
N GLN A 259 -16.46 -8.36 12.24
CA GLN A 259 -16.65 -8.46 13.69
C GLN A 259 -15.40 -8.93 14.44
N ALA A 260 -14.41 -9.50 13.75
CA ALA A 260 -13.20 -10.03 14.41
C ALA A 260 -12.04 -9.04 14.33
N ARG A 261 -11.75 -8.54 13.12
CA ARG A 261 -10.56 -7.70 12.88
C ARG A 261 -10.78 -6.26 13.32
N THR A 262 -11.97 -5.70 13.11
CA THR A 262 -12.26 -4.30 13.47
C THR A 262 -12.07 -4.02 14.96
N PRO A 263 -12.65 -4.81 15.90
CA PRO A 263 -12.44 -4.59 17.33
C PRO A 263 -10.97 -4.80 17.73
N PHE A 264 -10.31 -5.82 17.18
CA PHE A 264 -8.91 -6.12 17.46
C PHE A 264 -7.99 -4.91 17.18
N PHE A 265 -8.07 -4.35 15.97
CA PHE A 265 -7.21 -3.20 15.62
C PHE A 265 -7.60 -1.93 16.38
N SER A 266 -8.90 -1.72 16.67
CA SER A 266 -9.39 -0.55 17.40
C SER A 266 -8.94 -0.55 18.87
N GLU A 267 -9.00 -1.70 19.54
CA GLU A 267 -8.51 -1.87 20.92
C GLU A 267 -7.00 -1.60 21.00
N ARG A 268 -6.22 -2.16 20.06
CA ARG A 268 -4.78 -1.94 19.98
C ARG A 268 -4.42 -0.49 19.68
N LEU A 269 -5.11 0.13 18.73
CA LEU A 269 -4.94 1.56 18.42
C LEU A 269 -5.18 2.41 19.67
N THR A 270 -6.27 2.16 20.40
CA THR A 270 -6.63 2.91 21.62
C THR A 270 -5.55 2.75 22.70
N THR A 271 -5.12 1.51 22.92
CA THR A 271 -4.08 1.17 23.90
C THR A 271 -2.76 1.87 23.57
N TYR A 272 -2.30 1.78 22.32
CA TYR A 272 -1.03 2.37 21.89
C TYR A 272 -1.10 3.90 21.81
N ALA A 273 -2.22 4.47 21.39
CA ALA A 273 -2.42 5.92 21.33
C ALA A 273 -2.42 6.53 22.74
N ALA A 274 -3.13 5.92 23.68
CA ALA A 274 -3.13 6.34 25.09
C ALA A 274 -1.72 6.25 25.68
N ALA A 275 -1.00 5.15 25.42
CA ALA A 275 0.38 4.97 25.88
C ALA A 275 1.39 5.92 25.20
N ALA A 276 1.06 6.47 24.03
CA ALA A 276 1.82 7.51 23.35
C ALA A 276 1.42 8.95 23.77
N GLY A 277 0.47 9.09 24.71
CA GLY A 277 0.00 10.40 25.18
C GLY A 277 -0.86 11.16 24.16
N VAL A 278 -1.44 10.46 23.19
CA VAL A 278 -2.32 11.06 22.17
C VAL A 278 -3.71 11.22 22.74
N SER A 279 -4.16 12.47 22.88
CA SER A 279 -5.47 12.82 23.46
C SER A 279 -6.42 13.49 22.47
N SER A 280 -6.02 13.66 21.22
CA SER A 280 -6.83 14.34 20.20
C SER A 280 -6.55 13.82 18.80
N TRP A 281 -7.54 13.95 17.91
CA TRP A 281 -7.37 13.64 16.49
C TRP A 281 -6.22 14.41 15.86
N PHE A 282 -6.02 15.68 16.22
CA PHE A 282 -4.93 16.50 15.66
C PHE A 282 -3.55 15.92 16.00
N GLN A 283 -3.34 15.52 17.26
CA GLN A 283 -2.10 14.85 17.67
C GLN A 283 -1.94 13.48 17.00
N LEU A 284 -3.02 12.69 16.90
CA LEU A 284 -2.98 11.40 16.22
C LEU A 284 -2.60 11.56 14.75
N ARG A 285 -3.23 12.49 14.04
CA ARG A 285 -2.94 12.81 12.64
C ARG A 285 -1.50 13.26 12.46
N GLY A 286 -0.98 14.11 13.35
CA GLY A 286 0.43 14.52 13.34
C GLY A 286 1.37 13.32 13.48
N LEU A 287 1.09 12.43 14.42
CA LEU A 287 1.87 11.19 14.61
C LEU A 287 1.80 10.27 13.39
N LEU A 288 0.62 10.09 12.79
CA LEU A 288 0.46 9.26 11.59
C LEU A 288 1.20 9.86 10.38
N GLY A 289 1.26 11.19 10.30
CA GLY A 289 1.99 11.95 9.27
C GLY A 289 3.51 11.77 9.31
N ASP A 290 4.08 11.38 10.46
CA ASP A 290 5.51 11.03 10.58
C ASP A 290 5.87 9.72 9.85
N PHE A 291 4.87 8.91 9.48
CA PHE A 291 5.02 7.65 8.74
C PHE A 291 4.42 7.78 7.33
N LEU A 292 3.73 6.74 6.85
CA LEU A 292 3.03 6.77 5.57
C LEU A 292 1.60 7.25 5.76
N TRP A 293 1.30 8.45 5.27
CA TRP A 293 -0.02 9.03 5.34
C TRP A 293 -0.28 9.94 4.15
N LEU A 294 -1.48 9.84 3.56
CA LEU A 294 -1.96 10.76 2.54
C LEU A 294 -3.33 11.26 2.98
N ASP A 295 -3.42 12.52 3.39
CA ASP A 295 -4.64 13.07 4.03
C ASP A 295 -5.91 12.88 3.20
N ARG A 296 -5.82 13.03 1.87
CA ARG A 296 -6.97 12.83 1.00
C ARG A 296 -7.49 11.39 1.04
N ALA A 297 -6.59 10.42 1.16
CA ALA A 297 -6.96 9.00 1.16
C ALA A 297 -7.26 8.46 2.56
N CYS A 298 -6.63 9.03 3.59
CA CYS A 298 -6.66 8.48 4.93
C CYS A 298 -7.43 9.37 5.93
N GLY A 299 -7.58 10.67 5.66
CA GLY A 299 -8.08 11.65 6.63
C GLY A 299 -9.46 11.33 7.19
N MET A 300 -10.46 11.19 6.32
CA MET A 300 -11.84 10.92 6.74
C MET A 300 -11.99 9.52 7.36
N GLY A 301 -11.33 8.52 6.79
CA GLY A 301 -11.35 7.15 7.32
C GLY A 301 -10.71 7.04 8.70
N GLY A 302 -9.56 7.70 8.89
CA GLY A 302 -8.87 7.74 10.18
C GLY A 302 -9.65 8.47 11.25
N LEU A 303 -10.28 9.61 10.91
CA LEU A 303 -11.17 10.32 11.82
C LEU A 303 -12.35 9.45 12.24
N THR A 304 -12.94 8.71 11.29
CA THR A 304 -14.04 7.78 11.57
C THR A 304 -13.63 6.69 12.58
N ILE A 305 -12.41 6.15 12.47
CA ILE A 305 -11.89 5.17 13.44
C ILE A 305 -11.64 5.82 14.81
N TRP A 306 -11.05 7.03 14.83
CA TRP A 306 -10.80 7.76 16.06
C TRP A 306 -12.08 8.08 16.84
N ASP A 307 -13.12 8.56 16.15
CA ASP A 307 -14.39 8.91 16.76
C ASP A 307 -15.09 7.69 17.36
N ARG A 308 -15.04 6.54 16.68
CA ARG A 308 -15.56 5.25 17.21
C ARG A 308 -14.81 4.76 18.43
N SER A 309 -13.51 5.01 18.49
CA SER A 309 -12.65 4.61 19.61
C SER A 309 -12.83 5.54 20.82
N SER A 310 -13.12 6.82 20.57
CA SER A 310 -13.33 7.84 21.61
C SER A 310 -14.74 7.82 22.20
N ASN A 311 -15.74 7.42 21.39
CA ASN A 311 -17.11 7.22 21.80
C ASN A 311 -17.50 5.76 21.53
N PRO A 312 -17.09 4.80 22.38
CA PRO A 312 -17.61 3.45 22.28
C PRO A 312 -19.12 3.56 22.44
N VAL A 313 -19.87 3.33 21.36
CA VAL A 313 -21.32 3.24 21.43
C VAL A 313 -21.62 2.18 22.48
N THR A 314 -22.14 2.61 23.62
CA THR A 314 -22.78 1.72 24.58
C THR A 314 -23.97 1.13 23.86
N ASP A 315 -23.81 -0.04 23.25
CA ASP A 315 -24.93 -0.91 22.89
C ASP A 315 -25.56 -1.41 24.21
N LEU A 316 -26.29 -0.50 24.85
CA LEU A 316 -27.46 -0.80 25.64
C LEU A 316 -28.64 -0.45 24.74
N ASP A 317 -29.14 -1.43 24.00
CA ASP A 317 -30.54 -1.82 24.04
C ASP A 317 -30.86 -2.80 22.89
N GLY A 318 -31.17 -4.03 23.30
CA GLY A 318 -31.65 -5.11 22.45
C GLY A 318 -32.28 -6.21 23.30
N LEU A 319 -33.23 -5.81 24.14
CA LEU A 319 -34.33 -6.68 24.62
C LEU A 319 -35.36 -6.86 23.50
#